data_AF-A0A1U8KQS3-F1
#
_entry.id   AF-A0A1U8KQS3-F1
#
_cell.length_a   1.000
_cell.length_b   1.000
_cell.length_c   1.000
_cell.angle_alpha   90.00
_cell.angle_beta   90.00
_cell.angle_gamma   90.00
#
_symmetry.space_group_name_H-M   'P 1'
#
loop_
_entity.id
_entity.type
_entity.pdbx_description
1 polymer ?
#
loop_
_entity_poly.entity_id
_entity_poly.type
_entity_poly.pdbx_seq_one_letter_code
_entity_poly.pdbx_strand_id
1 'polypeptide(L)'
;MEENLAEYEVHERENETVREASNSFRRSVHQFEDAKTLCKMFSEIVEIVDLSNVLQLIANNTGNNKVVGRLLNWKYPNILWSPRATHCINLILKDIGKISHVECGFSITVFVYNHKWTLSWLRRREGWTKICRPTETRFVTTFIALKSLHDHKCDLQAMVTSRKLIAWNGSKMTKA
;
A
#
# COMPACT_ATOMS: atom_id res chain seq x y z
N MET A 1 -12.29 21.26 0.40
CA MET A 1 -10.88 21.21 0.86
C MET A 1 -10.15 20.21 -0.02
N GLU A 2 -9.82 20.65 -1.22
CA GLU A 2 -8.73 20.09 -2.02
C GLU A 2 -7.49 20.83 -1.57
N GLU A 3 -6.71 20.22 -0.68
CA GLU A 3 -5.35 20.65 -0.40
C GLU A 3 -4.42 19.47 -0.67
N ASN A 4 -3.65 19.63 -1.74
CA ASN A 4 -2.31 19.09 -1.93
C ASN A 4 -2.09 17.59 -1.66
N LEU A 5 -2.58 16.77 -2.60
CA LEU A 5 -1.99 15.45 -2.87
C LEU A 5 -0.92 15.49 -4.00
N ALA A 6 -0.52 16.69 -4.42
CA ALA A 6 0.44 16.91 -5.52
C ALA A 6 1.86 17.28 -5.06
N GLU A 7 2.11 17.54 -3.77
CA GLU A 7 3.47 17.82 -3.28
C GLU A 7 4.05 16.58 -2.58
N TYR A 8 4.39 15.58 -3.38
CA TYR A 8 5.46 14.64 -3.07
C TYR A 8 6.18 14.22 -4.36
N GLU A 9 6.35 15.16 -5.28
CA GLU A 9 7.40 15.08 -6.28
C GLU A 9 8.68 15.61 -5.66
N VAL A 10 9.48 14.70 -5.09
CA VAL A 10 10.90 14.96 -4.93
C VAL A 10 11.41 15.23 -6.34
N HIS A 11 11.84 16.46 -6.61
CA HIS A 11 12.42 16.85 -7.88
C HIS A 11 13.80 16.19 -8.01
N GLU A 12 13.79 14.91 -8.34
CA GLU A 12 14.96 14.11 -8.64
C GLU A 12 15.35 14.46 -10.07
N ARG A 13 16.32 15.38 -10.24
CA ARG A 13 17.05 15.49 -11.50
C ARG A 13 17.93 14.25 -11.65
N GLU A 14 17.33 13.11 -11.92
CA GLU A 14 18.04 11.92 -12.36
C GLU A 14 18.60 12.20 -13.75
N ASN A 15 19.91 12.08 -13.94
CA ASN A 15 20.45 12.01 -15.30
C ASN A 15 19.96 10.71 -15.97
N GLU A 16 19.98 10.67 -17.29
CA GLU A 16 19.44 9.54 -18.06
C GLU A 16 20.08 8.21 -17.67
N THR A 17 21.37 8.23 -17.31
CA THR A 17 22.12 7.06 -16.82
C THR A 17 21.60 6.54 -15.48
N VAL A 18 21.28 7.41 -14.52
CA VAL A 18 20.70 7.06 -13.21
C VAL A 18 19.28 6.52 -13.41
N ARG A 19 18.50 7.12 -14.30
CA ARG A 19 17.15 6.64 -14.65
C ARG A 19 17.20 5.26 -15.30
N GLU A 20 18.16 5.00 -16.19
CA GLU A 20 18.35 3.70 -16.82
C GLU A 20 18.85 2.64 -15.84
N ALA A 21 19.81 3.00 -14.98
CA ALA A 21 20.28 2.13 -13.90
C ALA A 21 19.15 1.80 -12.91
N SER A 22 18.35 2.81 -12.52
CA SER A 22 17.16 2.67 -11.68
C SER A 22 16.11 1.75 -12.32
N ASN A 23 15.82 1.93 -13.61
CA ASN A 23 14.87 1.08 -14.35
C ASN A 23 15.38 -0.35 -14.56
N SER A 24 16.67 -0.54 -14.84
CA SER A 24 17.31 -1.85 -14.95
C SER A 24 17.28 -2.59 -13.61
N PHE A 25 17.64 -1.90 -12.53
CA PHE A 25 17.58 -2.42 -11.18
C PHE A 25 16.16 -2.81 -10.76
N ARG A 26 15.17 -1.95 -11.03
CA ARG A 26 13.77 -2.21 -10.70
C ARG A 26 13.21 -3.45 -11.40
N ARG A 27 13.68 -3.77 -12.61
CA ARG A 27 13.33 -5.02 -13.32
C ARG A 27 14.00 -6.25 -12.70
N SER A 28 15.28 -6.14 -12.33
CA SER A 28 16.05 -7.26 -11.77
C SER A 28 15.59 -7.68 -10.37
N VAL A 29 15.24 -6.74 -9.48
CA VAL A 29 14.86 -7.05 -8.08
C VAL A 29 13.64 -7.97 -7.96
N HIS A 30 12.78 -8.03 -8.97
CA HIS A 30 11.62 -8.93 -8.97
C HIS A 30 11.96 -10.41 -9.23
N GLN A 31 13.21 -10.71 -9.61
CA GLN A 31 13.59 -12.03 -10.13
C GLN A 31 14.59 -12.78 -9.25
N PHE A 32 15.11 -12.15 -8.19
CA PHE A 32 16.14 -12.73 -7.34
C PHE A 32 15.70 -12.86 -5.88
N GLU A 33 15.63 -14.11 -5.41
CA GLU A 33 15.36 -14.41 -3.99
C GLU A 33 16.65 -14.50 -3.17
N ASP A 34 17.85 -14.70 -3.74
CA ASP A 34 19.07 -14.91 -2.95
C ASP A 34 19.78 -13.61 -2.55
N ALA A 35 20.23 -13.54 -1.29
CA ALA A 35 20.88 -12.36 -0.70
C ALA A 35 22.24 -12.05 -1.32
N LYS A 36 23.00 -13.06 -1.79
CA LYS A 36 24.32 -12.81 -2.41
C LYS A 36 24.16 -12.12 -3.76
N THR A 37 23.20 -12.60 -4.56
CA THR A 37 22.91 -12.00 -5.87
C THR A 37 22.43 -10.55 -5.74
N LEU A 38 21.53 -10.27 -4.78
CA LEU A 38 21.11 -8.90 -4.50
C LEU A 38 22.29 -8.02 -4.06
N CYS A 39 23.15 -8.50 -3.16
CA CYS A 39 24.33 -7.74 -2.71
C CYS A 39 25.30 -7.42 -3.83
N LYS A 40 25.48 -8.35 -4.80
CA LYS A 40 26.30 -8.11 -5.99
C LYS A 40 25.72 -6.99 -6.86
N MET A 41 24.42 -7.04 -7.14
CA MET A 41 23.74 -6.01 -7.94
C MET A 41 23.83 -4.63 -7.30
N PHE A 42 23.61 -4.54 -5.99
CA PHE A 42 23.78 -3.26 -5.29
C PHE A 42 25.22 -2.75 -5.33
N SER A 43 26.21 -3.65 -5.25
CA SER A 43 27.62 -3.26 -5.39
C SER A 43 27.92 -2.69 -6.77
N GLU A 44 27.42 -3.33 -7.82
CA GLU A 44 27.57 -2.85 -9.20
C GLU A 44 26.96 -1.45 -9.38
N ILE A 45 25.81 -1.18 -8.76
CA ILE A 45 25.17 0.14 -8.81
C ILE A 45 26.00 1.19 -8.05
N VAL A 46 26.51 0.87 -6.86
CA VAL A 46 27.39 1.77 -6.11
C VAL A 46 28.65 2.10 -6.92
N GLU A 47 29.19 1.13 -7.65
CA GLU A 47 30.34 1.33 -8.54
C GLU A 47 30.00 2.21 -9.75
N ILE A 48 28.81 2.07 -10.35
CA ILE A 48 28.33 2.91 -11.46
C ILE A 48 28.07 4.35 -11.03
N VAL A 49 27.44 4.54 -9.86
CA VAL A 49 27.05 5.86 -9.33
C VAL A 49 28.21 6.56 -8.60
N ASP A 50 29.26 5.81 -8.28
CA ASP A 50 30.34 6.14 -7.34
C ASP A 50 29.87 6.22 -5.87
N LEU A 51 30.71 5.71 -4.97
CA LEU A 51 30.41 5.61 -3.54
C LEU A 51 30.18 6.99 -2.91
N SER A 52 30.85 8.03 -3.40
CA SER A 52 30.70 9.40 -2.88
C SER A 52 29.30 9.98 -3.09
N ASN A 53 28.53 9.44 -4.04
CA ASN A 53 27.20 9.90 -4.42
C ASN A 53 26.07 9.04 -3.81
N VAL A 54 26.39 8.01 -3.02
CA VAL A 54 25.38 7.11 -2.42
C VAL A 54 25.36 7.29 -0.90
N LEU A 55 24.29 7.90 -0.40
CA LEU A 55 24.09 8.10 1.04
C LEU A 55 23.35 6.94 1.70
N GLN A 56 22.31 6.40 1.04
CA GLN A 56 21.37 5.49 1.69
C GLN A 56 20.73 4.50 0.73
N LEU A 57 20.59 3.25 1.19
CA LEU A 57 19.81 2.21 0.56
C LEU A 57 18.48 1.99 1.28
N ILE A 58 17.37 2.12 0.55
CA ILE A 58 16.01 1.91 1.05
C ILE A 58 15.37 0.69 0.39
N ALA A 59 15.27 -0.42 1.12
CA ALA A 59 14.72 -1.69 0.62
C ALA A 59 13.55 -2.20 1.49
N ASN A 60 12.73 -3.14 1.01
CA ASN A 60 11.68 -3.73 1.86
C ASN A 60 12.30 -4.55 3.01
N ASN A 61 11.54 -4.82 4.07
CA ASN A 61 12.06 -5.40 5.31
C ASN A 61 12.13 -6.95 5.29
N THR A 62 12.27 -7.56 4.11
CA THR A 62 12.36 -9.01 3.98
C THR A 62 13.69 -9.52 4.55
N GLY A 63 13.74 -10.81 4.93
CA GLY A 63 14.93 -11.43 5.52
C GLY A 63 16.19 -11.21 4.67
N ASN A 64 16.08 -11.39 3.36
CA ASN A 64 17.21 -11.29 2.43
C ASN A 64 17.70 -9.83 2.32
N ASN A 65 16.78 -8.85 2.29
CA ASN A 65 17.16 -7.44 2.26
C ASN A 65 17.81 -6.95 3.55
N LYS A 66 17.45 -7.52 4.71
CA LYS A 66 18.20 -7.27 5.98
C LYS A 66 19.62 -7.80 5.92
N VAL A 67 19.84 -8.96 5.31
CA VAL A 67 21.18 -9.54 5.14
C VAL A 67 22.00 -8.69 4.17
N VAL A 68 21.41 -8.33 3.02
CA VAL A 68 22.03 -7.44 2.03
C VAL A 68 22.41 -6.09 2.63
N GLY A 69 21.51 -5.46 3.39
CA GLY A 69 21.79 -4.20 4.07
C GLY A 69 22.99 -4.29 5.00
N ARG A 70 23.12 -5.37 5.77
CA ARG A 70 24.28 -5.61 6.63
C ARG A 70 25.57 -5.84 5.84
N LEU A 71 25.51 -6.62 4.76
CA LEU A 71 26.66 -6.90 3.90
C LEU A 71 27.16 -5.63 3.19
N LEU A 72 26.24 -4.80 2.69
CA LEU A 72 26.59 -3.53 2.05
C LEU A 72 27.16 -2.53 3.04
N ASN A 73 26.57 -2.41 4.23
CA ASN A 73 27.11 -1.54 5.27
C ASN A 73 28.52 -2.00 5.72
N TRP A 74 28.79 -3.31 5.69
CA TRP A 74 30.14 -3.84 5.94
C TRP A 74 31.12 -3.48 4.81
N LYS A 75 30.71 -3.62 3.54
CA LYS A 75 31.54 -3.30 2.37
C LYS A 75 31.74 -1.79 2.18
N TYR A 76 30.73 -1.01 2.50
CA TYR A 76 30.64 0.44 2.30
C TYR A 76 30.11 1.11 3.58
N PRO A 77 30.98 1.39 4.57
CA PRO A 77 30.56 1.91 5.88
C PRO A 77 29.80 3.24 5.86
N ASN A 78 29.92 3.99 4.76
CA ASN A 78 29.25 5.28 4.57
C ASN A 78 27.82 5.16 4.05
N ILE A 79 27.39 3.97 3.60
CA ILE A 79 26.04 3.74 3.08
C ILE A 79 25.13 3.28 4.22
N LEU A 80 24.13 4.09 4.53
CA LEU A 80 23.11 3.71 5.51
C LEU A 80 22.10 2.75 4.87
N TRP A 81 21.66 1.73 5.61
CA TRP A 81 20.53 0.90 5.22
C TRP A 81 19.32 1.17 6.09
N SER A 82 18.15 1.31 5.47
CA SER A 82 16.88 1.42 6.19
C SER A 82 15.75 0.66 5.47
N PRO A 83 14.81 0.08 6.22
CA PRO A 83 13.62 -0.51 5.62
C PRO A 83 12.70 0.57 5.03
N ARG A 84 12.01 0.23 3.96
CA ARG A 84 11.02 1.10 3.32
C ARG A 84 9.85 1.36 4.25
N ALA A 85 9.66 2.63 4.62
CA ALA A 85 8.60 3.06 5.55
C ALA A 85 7.20 2.59 5.12
N THR A 86 6.89 2.67 3.82
CA THR A 86 5.59 2.21 3.29
C THR A 86 5.32 0.73 3.55
N HIS A 87 6.35 -0.11 3.53
CA HIS A 87 6.22 -1.53 3.86
C HIS A 87 5.98 -1.74 5.35
N CYS A 88 6.69 -1.01 6.22
CA CYS A 88 6.48 -1.08 7.67
C CYS A 88 5.06 -0.62 8.05
N ILE A 89 4.59 0.49 7.49
CA ILE A 89 3.22 0.98 7.70
C ILE A 89 2.21 -0.08 7.26
N ASN A 90 2.41 -0.71 6.10
CA ASN A 90 1.53 -1.75 5.60
C ASN A 90 1.47 -2.98 6.53
N LEU A 91 2.58 -3.35 7.17
CA LEU A 91 2.61 -4.44 8.16
C LEU A 91 1.91 -4.05 9.48
N ILE A 92 2.12 -2.83 9.97
CA ILE A 92 1.42 -2.33 11.17
C ILE A 92 -0.10 -2.35 10.93
N LEU A 93 -0.53 -1.83 9.78
CA LEU A 93 -1.94 -1.85 9.39
C LEU A 93 -2.49 -3.27 9.22
N LYS A 94 -1.68 -4.21 8.73
CA LYS A 94 -2.06 -5.63 8.66
C LYS A 94 -2.40 -6.19 10.04
N ASP A 95 -1.57 -5.89 11.05
CA ASP A 95 -1.80 -6.40 12.41
C ASP A 95 -2.99 -5.72 13.08
N ILE A 96 -3.18 -4.40 12.88
CA ILE A 96 -4.40 -3.70 13.33
C ILE A 96 -5.64 -4.28 12.64
N GLY A 97 -5.53 -4.68 11.38
CA GLY A 97 -6.60 -5.29 10.61
C GLY A 97 -7.16 -6.60 11.19
N LYS A 98 -6.39 -7.29 12.05
CA LYS A 98 -6.82 -8.53 12.72
C LYS A 98 -7.70 -8.30 13.95
N ILE A 99 -7.87 -7.05 14.38
CA ILE A 99 -8.75 -6.71 15.49
C ILE A 99 -10.21 -6.91 15.03
N SER A 100 -11.00 -7.68 15.78
CA SER A 100 -12.34 -8.14 15.36
C SER A 100 -13.27 -7.04 14.83
N HIS A 101 -13.26 -5.86 15.45
CA HIS A 101 -14.08 -4.72 14.99
C HIS A 101 -13.59 -4.13 13.66
N VAL A 102 -12.28 -4.13 13.44
CA VAL A 102 -11.66 -3.64 12.19
C VAL A 102 -11.95 -4.62 11.06
N GLU A 103 -11.86 -5.92 11.35
CA GLU A 103 -12.20 -7.01 10.43
C GLU A 103 -13.67 -6.92 9.97
N CYS A 104 -14.59 -6.66 10.89
CA CYS A 104 -16.01 -6.45 10.56
C CYS A 104 -16.22 -5.28 9.58
N GLY A 105 -15.46 -4.19 9.76
CA GLY A 105 -15.45 -3.07 8.81
C GLY A 105 -15.01 -3.48 7.40
N PHE A 106 -14.04 -4.38 7.29
CA PHE A 106 -13.62 -4.92 5.99
C PHE A 106 -14.75 -5.74 5.34
N SER A 107 -15.47 -6.57 6.10
CA SER A 107 -16.63 -7.30 5.58
C SER A 107 -17.69 -6.35 5.01
N ILE A 108 -17.93 -5.20 5.66
CA ILE A 108 -18.84 -4.17 5.14
C ILE A 108 -18.33 -3.58 3.83
N THR A 109 -17.03 -3.26 3.72
CA THR A 109 -16.47 -2.77 2.44
C THR A 109 -16.66 -3.79 1.32
N VAL A 110 -16.38 -5.07 1.57
CA VAL A 110 -16.55 -6.16 0.60
C VAL A 110 -18.02 -6.29 0.18
N PHE A 111 -18.95 -6.26 1.14
CA PHE A 111 -20.39 -6.27 0.87
C PHE A 111 -20.79 -5.09 -0.04
N VAL A 112 -20.41 -3.87 0.33
CA VAL A 112 -20.73 -2.67 -0.47
C VAL A 112 -20.24 -2.80 -1.91
N TYR A 113 -19.02 -3.29 -2.12
CA TYR A 113 -18.46 -3.45 -3.46
C TYR A 113 -19.11 -4.55 -4.29
N ASN A 114 -19.49 -5.66 -3.65
CA ASN A 114 -20.07 -6.81 -4.33
C ASN A 114 -21.54 -6.56 -4.73
N HIS A 115 -22.21 -5.59 -4.10
CA HIS A 115 -23.60 -5.26 -4.38
C HIS A 115 -23.73 -3.94 -5.15
N LYS A 116 -23.93 -4.04 -6.48
CA LYS A 116 -24.06 -2.88 -7.39
C LYS A 116 -25.09 -1.85 -6.92
N TRP A 117 -26.21 -2.28 -6.36
CA TRP A 117 -27.24 -1.40 -5.83
C TRP A 117 -26.72 -0.59 -4.63
N THR A 118 -26.14 -1.28 -3.64
CA THR A 118 -25.52 -0.69 -2.45
C THR A 118 -24.46 0.33 -2.84
N LEU A 119 -23.52 -0.07 -3.71
CA LEU A 119 -22.46 0.82 -4.21
C LEU A 119 -23.03 2.06 -4.92
N SER A 120 -24.04 1.88 -5.79
CA SER A 120 -24.68 2.97 -6.52
C SER A 120 -25.43 3.93 -5.60
N TRP A 121 -26.09 3.40 -4.57
CA TRP A 121 -26.80 4.20 -3.58
C TRP A 121 -25.83 5.07 -2.77
N LEU A 122 -24.73 4.48 -2.27
CA LEU A 122 -23.76 5.19 -1.44
C LEU A 122 -23.00 6.26 -2.25
N ARG A 123 -22.65 5.98 -3.52
CA ARG A 123 -21.98 6.96 -4.40
C ARG A 123 -22.80 8.21 -4.73
N ARG A 124 -24.11 8.20 -4.47
CA ARG A 124 -24.99 9.38 -4.61
C ARG A 124 -24.93 10.30 -3.39
N ARG A 125 -24.25 9.89 -2.31
CA ARG A 125 -24.03 10.72 -1.14
C ARG A 125 -22.87 11.66 -1.38
N GLU A 126 -23.02 12.88 -0.88
CA GLU A 126 -21.97 13.88 -0.89
C GLU A 126 -20.75 13.34 -0.13
N GLY A 127 -19.54 13.56 -0.66
CA GLY A 127 -18.30 13.06 -0.04
C GLY A 127 -17.98 11.59 -0.30
N TRP A 128 -18.89 10.81 -0.92
CA TRP A 128 -18.72 9.36 -1.06
C TRP A 128 -18.50 8.82 -2.48
N THR A 129 -17.95 9.64 -3.37
CA THR A 129 -17.76 9.30 -4.78
C THR A 129 -16.63 8.30 -5.05
N LYS A 130 -15.59 8.28 -4.19
CA LYS A 130 -14.40 7.44 -4.34
C LYS A 130 -14.17 6.56 -3.12
N ILE A 131 -14.99 5.52 -2.97
CA ILE A 131 -14.60 4.40 -2.09
C ILE A 131 -13.37 3.76 -2.76
N CYS A 132 -12.29 3.55 -2.02
CA CYS A 132 -11.13 2.76 -2.46
C CYS A 132 -11.43 1.27 -2.31
N ARG A 133 -11.19 0.48 -3.37
CA ARG A 133 -11.37 -0.98 -3.28
C ARG A 133 -10.33 -1.56 -2.33
N PRO A 134 -10.73 -2.31 -1.30
CA PRO A 134 -9.82 -3.18 -0.56
C PRO A 134 -9.02 -4.00 -1.56
N THR A 135 -7.70 -3.98 -1.44
CA THR A 135 -6.82 -4.84 -2.27
C THR A 135 -6.03 -5.70 -1.30
N GLU A 136 -5.95 -7.01 -1.58
CA GLU A 136 -5.31 -7.99 -0.69
C GLU A 136 -3.86 -7.63 -0.33
N THR A 137 -3.18 -6.87 -1.19
CA THR A 137 -1.77 -6.52 -1.04
C THR A 137 -1.49 -5.10 -0.56
N ARG A 138 -2.51 -4.30 -0.22
CA ARG A 138 -2.34 -2.89 0.18
C ARG A 138 -3.26 -2.52 1.36
N PHE A 139 -2.89 -2.88 2.58
CA PHE A 139 -3.65 -2.57 3.81
C PHE A 139 -3.97 -1.07 3.93
N VAL A 140 -3.09 -0.18 3.45
CA VAL A 140 -3.34 1.27 3.41
C VAL A 140 -4.64 1.62 2.68
N THR A 141 -4.91 1.00 1.51
CA THR A 141 -6.15 1.30 0.76
C THR A 141 -7.39 0.79 1.49
N THR A 142 -7.25 -0.31 2.23
CA THR A 142 -8.31 -0.85 3.06
C THR A 142 -8.64 0.07 4.24
N PHE A 143 -7.63 0.66 4.89
CA PHE A 143 -7.86 1.63 5.97
C PHE A 143 -8.46 2.95 5.46
N ILE A 144 -8.10 3.40 4.25
CA ILE A 144 -8.79 4.53 3.60
C ILE A 144 -10.27 4.20 3.38
N ALA A 145 -10.59 2.98 2.94
CA ALA A 145 -11.96 2.52 2.77
C ALA A 145 -12.73 2.46 4.11
N LEU A 146 -12.08 2.00 5.18
CA LEU A 146 -12.66 2.01 6.53
C LEU A 146 -12.94 3.42 7.04
N LYS A 147 -12.01 4.37 6.85
CA LYS A 147 -12.23 5.77 7.21
C LYS A 147 -13.43 6.34 6.47
N SER A 148 -13.54 6.03 5.18
CA SER A 148 -14.68 6.42 4.35
C SER A 148 -16.00 5.82 4.86
N LEU A 149 -16.04 4.55 5.29
CA LEU A 149 -17.20 3.95 5.94
C LEU A 149 -17.57 4.66 7.24
N HIS A 150 -16.58 4.99 8.06
CA HIS A 150 -16.78 5.69 9.33
C HIS A 150 -17.39 7.08 9.11
N ASP A 151 -16.85 7.85 8.17
CA ASP A 151 -17.32 9.20 7.88
C ASP A 151 -18.77 9.22 7.35
N HIS A 152 -19.19 8.14 6.69
CA HIS A 152 -20.55 7.97 6.18
C HIS A 152 -21.37 6.97 6.98
N LYS A 153 -21.05 6.79 8.27
CA LYS A 153 -21.76 5.86 9.17
C LYS A 153 -23.27 6.14 9.21
N CYS A 154 -23.67 7.41 9.24
CA CYS A 154 -25.08 7.80 9.26
C CYS A 154 -25.80 7.39 7.97
N ASP A 155 -25.15 7.52 6.81
CA ASP A 155 -25.71 7.08 5.53
C ASP A 155 -25.85 5.56 5.46
N LEU A 156 -24.89 4.81 6.00
CA LEU A 156 -24.97 3.34 6.12
C LEU A 156 -26.16 2.93 6.99
N GLN A 157 -26.32 3.56 8.15
CA GLN A 157 -27.44 3.28 9.04
C GLN A 157 -28.78 3.58 8.35
N ALA A 158 -28.88 4.74 7.70
CA ALA A 158 -30.07 5.13 6.94
C ALA A 158 -30.36 4.15 5.78
N MET A 159 -29.34 3.63 5.11
CA MET A 159 -29.46 2.63 4.06
C MET A 159 -30.05 1.32 4.59
N VAL A 160 -29.54 0.83 5.73
CA VAL A 160 -29.99 -0.42 6.37
C VAL A 160 -31.44 -0.31 6.83
N THR A 161 -31.84 0.85 7.33
CA THR A 161 -33.23 1.11 7.74
C THR A 161 -34.15 1.50 6.57
N SER A 162 -33.62 1.64 5.35
CA SER A 162 -34.43 2.09 4.22
C SER A 162 -35.41 1.01 3.76
N ARG A 163 -36.67 1.41 3.48
CA ARG A 163 -37.67 0.50 2.88
C ARG A 163 -37.18 -0.13 1.57
N LYS A 164 -36.27 0.55 0.84
CA LYS A 164 -35.68 0.05 -0.40
C LYS A 164 -34.74 -1.15 -0.19
N LEU A 165 -33.96 -1.18 0.91
CA LEU A 165 -33.15 -2.36 1.23
C LEU A 165 -34.03 -3.51 1.75
N ILE A 166 -35.06 -3.22 2.53
CA ILE A 166 -36.02 -4.22 3.03
C ILE A 166 -36.79 -4.87 1.86
N ALA A 167 -37.11 -4.10 0.82
CA ALA A 167 -37.75 -4.57 -0.40
C ALA A 167 -36.76 -5.26 -1.38
N TRP A 168 -35.45 -5.22 -1.12
CA TRP A 168 -34.44 -5.83 -1.98
C TRP A 168 -34.24 -7.31 -1.63
N ASN A 169 -34.46 -8.19 -2.62
CA ASN A 169 -34.41 -9.66 -2.47
C ASN A 169 -33.05 -10.26 -2.09
N GLY A 170 -31.97 -9.47 -2.06
CA GLY A 170 -30.64 -9.92 -1.61
C GLY A 170 -30.47 -9.97 -0.08
N SER A 171 -31.51 -9.62 0.68
CA SER A 171 -31.58 -9.73 2.15
C SER A 171 -31.69 -11.18 2.66
N LYS A 172 -31.97 -12.15 1.78
CA LYS A 172 -31.92 -13.58 2.11
C LYS A 172 -30.47 -14.04 2.13
N MET A 173 -29.73 -13.75 3.20
CA MET A 173 -28.50 -14.49 3.49
C MET A 173 -28.90 -15.93 3.81
N THR A 174 -28.87 -16.81 2.81
CA THR A 174 -28.71 -18.24 3.06
C THR A 174 -27.38 -18.43 3.79
N LYS A 175 -27.46 -18.88 5.05
CA LYS A 175 -26.31 -19.39 5.80
C LYS A 175 -25.63 -20.46 4.94
N ALA A 176 -24.36 -20.26 4.63
CA ALA A 176 -23.45 -21.34 4.27
C ALA A 176 -22.89 -21.95 5.56
#